data_AF-A0A8W8NCJ5-F1
#
_entry.id   AF-A0A8W8NCJ5-F1
#
_cell.length_a   1.000
_cell.length_b   1.000
_cell.length_c   1.000
_cell.angle_alpha   90.00
_cell.angle_beta   90.00
_cell.angle_gamma   90.00
#
_symmetry.space_group_name_H-M   'P 1'
#
loop_
_entity.id
_entity.type
_entity.pdbx_description
1 polymer ?
#
loop_
_entity_poly.entity_id
_entity_poly.type
_entity_poly.pdbx_seq_one_letter_code
_entity_poly.pdbx_strand_id
1 'polypeptide(L)'
;MKSFRSLWGQNYVNSRWLGDIQSINVGQNVFLKAKVSPSQPGVGRADYHAWISIASDGEDSYKIENASCTCPAGLGRGCSHISAIGYAVVMAWNQGFAGKSVTDFPVSWGKGATSSAVDHQAELKEIDFSRPNKNKPINTDNIIVRCKPQKEFRFKKLESHNELVEFSHSSCLSKIFQCKGTIINKILLSEPCQLSTSAGKTSNPKDVHHGNHELDYSNPINIADIQCQPCRDFYRKYVHLSENKIDEVCLNTTEQNSDLWFDSRKVRIPASVANKVPKTSKANPQNFVTNHLYPRFKGNNATQHGKVSEPIAKEIFEKKFDLEVKNCEKSNEVAKKYNVKILHYA
;
A
#
# COMPACT_ATOMS: atom_id res chain seq x y z
N MET A 1 -25.76 30.40 -10.61
CA MET A 1 -25.20 30.01 -9.29
C MET A 1 -24.10 31.00 -8.87
N LYS A 2 -24.19 31.68 -7.72
CA LYS A 2 -23.22 32.73 -7.31
C LYS A 2 -21.78 32.21 -7.16
N SER A 3 -21.61 31.04 -6.52
CA SER A 3 -20.29 30.42 -6.33
C SER A 3 -19.64 29.89 -7.62
N PHE A 4 -20.43 29.68 -8.68
CA PHE A 4 -19.91 29.35 -10.00
C PHE A 4 -19.30 30.59 -10.66
N ARG A 5 -19.99 31.74 -10.61
CA ARG A 5 -19.48 33.01 -11.15
C ARG A 5 -18.26 33.54 -10.39
N SER A 6 -18.18 33.27 -9.08
CA SER A 6 -17.06 33.71 -8.26
C SER A 6 -15.80 32.82 -8.37
N LEU A 7 -15.77 31.82 -9.26
CA LEU A 7 -14.67 30.87 -9.47
C LEU A 7 -14.33 30.00 -8.25
N TRP A 8 -15.15 30.02 -7.20
CA TRP A 8 -14.85 29.26 -5.98
C TRP A 8 -14.92 27.75 -6.22
N GLY A 9 -15.78 27.28 -7.13
CA GLY A 9 -15.83 25.87 -7.53
C GLY A 9 -14.57 25.41 -8.27
N GLN A 10 -13.95 26.28 -9.06
CA GLN A 10 -12.74 25.97 -9.83
C GLN A 10 -11.56 25.62 -8.90
N ASN A 11 -11.44 26.31 -7.77
CA ASN A 11 -10.39 26.05 -6.78
C ASN A 11 -10.44 24.61 -6.23
N TYR A 12 -11.62 24.00 -6.12
CA TYR A 12 -11.76 22.62 -5.66
C TYR A 12 -11.27 21.62 -6.70
N VAL A 13 -11.55 21.89 -7.98
CA VAL A 13 -11.07 21.06 -9.10
C VAL A 13 -9.55 21.14 -9.19
N ASN A 14 -8.99 22.35 -9.18
CA ASN A 14 -7.54 22.57 -9.23
C ASN A 14 -6.79 21.97 -8.04
N SER A 15 -7.38 22.04 -6.84
CA SER A 15 -6.76 21.52 -5.61
C SER A 15 -6.97 20.01 -5.41
N ARG A 16 -7.61 19.31 -6.37
CA ARG A 16 -7.96 17.88 -6.27
C ARG A 16 -8.82 17.57 -5.03
N TRP A 17 -9.73 18.47 -4.69
CA TRP A 17 -10.70 18.32 -3.59
C TRP A 17 -12.06 17.82 -4.06
N LEU A 18 -12.18 17.55 -5.36
CA LEU A 18 -13.29 16.87 -5.99
C LEU A 18 -12.86 15.44 -6.30
N GLY A 19 -13.60 14.47 -5.77
CA GLY A 19 -13.44 13.05 -6.10
C GLY A 19 -14.09 12.69 -7.43
N ASP A 20 -14.10 11.40 -7.75
CA ASP A 20 -14.65 10.91 -9.01
C ASP A 20 -16.13 11.29 -9.18
N ILE A 21 -16.47 11.76 -10.39
CA ILE A 21 -17.83 12.10 -10.77
C ILE A 21 -18.49 10.83 -11.32
N GLN A 22 -19.58 10.43 -10.69
CA GLN A 22 -20.44 9.34 -11.12
C GLN A 22 -21.66 9.92 -11.84
N SER A 23 -22.03 9.33 -12.98
CA SER A 23 -23.24 9.69 -13.71
C SER A 23 -24.31 8.60 -13.58
N ILE A 24 -25.56 9.01 -13.49
CA ILE A 24 -26.74 8.13 -13.54
C ILE A 24 -27.80 8.81 -14.39
N ASN A 25 -28.32 8.11 -15.39
CA ASN A 25 -29.43 8.58 -16.20
C ASN A 25 -30.76 8.13 -15.57
N VAL A 26 -31.67 9.06 -15.33
CA VAL A 26 -33.00 8.78 -14.78
C VAL A 26 -34.03 9.50 -15.65
N GLY A 27 -34.70 8.74 -16.52
CA GLY A 27 -35.60 9.30 -17.52
C GLY A 27 -34.84 10.20 -18.50
N GLN A 28 -35.29 11.45 -18.67
CA GLN A 28 -34.64 12.46 -19.51
C GLN A 28 -33.54 13.26 -18.79
N ASN A 29 -33.34 13.01 -17.49
CA ASN A 29 -32.42 13.78 -16.67
C ASN A 29 -31.13 12.99 -16.39
N VAL A 30 -30.00 13.70 -16.42
CA VAL A 30 -28.69 13.18 -16.08
C VAL A 30 -28.28 13.69 -14.70
N PHE A 31 -28.05 12.77 -13.77
CA PHE A 31 -27.55 13.08 -12.44
C PHE A 31 -26.05 12.88 -12.39
N LEU A 32 -25.32 13.91 -11.98
CA LEU A 32 -23.90 13.83 -11.70
C LEU A 32 -23.68 13.95 -10.19
N LYS A 33 -22.99 12.98 -9.60
CA LYS A 33 -22.72 12.91 -8.16
C LYS A 33 -21.23 12.80 -7.91
N ALA A 34 -20.72 13.53 -6.91
CA ALA A 34 -19.33 13.44 -6.50
C ALA A 34 -19.18 13.57 -4.99
N LYS A 35 -18.04 13.07 -4.47
CA LYS A 35 -17.55 13.41 -3.13
C LYS A 35 -16.72 14.68 -3.22
N VAL A 36 -16.94 15.63 -2.32
CA VAL A 36 -16.22 16.90 -2.30
C VAL A 36 -15.72 17.17 -0.90
N SER A 37 -14.42 17.39 -0.75
CA SER A 37 -13.81 17.68 0.54
C SER A 37 -14.22 19.08 1.04
N PRO A 38 -14.30 19.31 2.36
CA PRO A 38 -14.63 20.62 2.93
C PRO A 38 -13.54 21.68 2.67
N SER A 39 -13.91 22.96 2.48
CA SER A 39 -12.98 24.10 2.31
C SER A 39 -11.97 24.26 3.45
N GLN A 40 -12.43 24.01 4.68
CA GLN A 40 -11.61 24.04 5.88
C GLN A 40 -11.37 22.59 6.32
N PRO A 41 -10.21 22.01 5.96
CA PRO A 41 -9.85 20.67 6.41
C PRO A 41 -9.63 20.68 7.93
N GLY A 42 -10.62 20.21 8.68
CA GLY A 42 -10.54 19.92 10.11
C GLY A 42 -10.52 18.43 10.38
N VAL A 43 -9.90 18.00 11.48
CA VAL A 43 -9.87 16.59 11.90
C VAL A 43 -11.30 16.11 12.15
N GLY A 44 -11.79 15.17 11.33
CA GLY A 44 -13.08 14.49 11.52
C GLY A 44 -14.25 14.99 10.66
N ARG A 45 -14.07 15.93 9.72
CA ARG A 45 -15.14 16.26 8.76
C ARG A 45 -15.08 15.32 7.56
N ALA A 46 -16.11 14.49 7.42
CA ALA A 46 -16.32 13.64 6.26
C ALA A 46 -16.48 14.48 4.99
N ASP A 47 -16.12 13.91 3.84
CA ASP A 47 -16.42 14.52 2.55
C ASP A 47 -17.93 14.72 2.41
N TYR A 48 -18.31 15.82 1.78
CA TYR A 48 -19.69 16.08 1.43
C TYR A 48 -20.05 15.33 0.16
N HIS A 49 -21.31 14.91 0.08
CA HIS A 49 -21.89 14.40 -1.15
C HIS A 49 -22.61 15.54 -1.83
N ALA A 50 -22.16 15.87 -3.04
CA ALA A 50 -22.82 16.85 -3.89
C ALA A 50 -23.34 16.17 -5.15
N TRP A 51 -24.48 16.65 -5.66
CA TRP A 51 -25.01 16.22 -6.94
C TRP A 51 -25.67 17.38 -7.69
N ILE A 52 -25.69 17.26 -9.01
CA ILE A 52 -26.43 18.15 -9.92
C ILE A 52 -27.30 17.30 -10.85
N SER A 53 -28.48 17.82 -11.17
CA SER A 53 -29.41 17.27 -12.17
C SER A 53 -29.35 18.16 -13.40
N ILE A 54 -29.09 17.54 -14.54
CA ILE A 54 -29.00 18.20 -15.84
C ILE A 54 -30.17 17.69 -16.68
N ALA A 55 -30.93 18.60 -17.25
CA ALA A 55 -31.96 18.29 -18.23
C ALA A 55 -31.64 18.92 -19.58
N SER A 56 -32.17 18.33 -20.65
CA SER A 56 -32.19 18.97 -21.96
C SER A 56 -33.02 20.27 -21.88
N ASP A 57 -32.51 21.30 -22.52
CA ASP A 57 -33.12 22.61 -22.65
C ASP A 57 -33.24 22.97 -24.15
N GLY A 58 -33.70 22.00 -24.96
CA GLY A 58 -33.76 22.09 -26.42
C GLY A 58 -32.92 21.00 -27.12
N GLU A 59 -32.82 21.10 -28.45
CA GLU A 59 -32.18 20.07 -29.29
C GLU A 59 -30.69 19.88 -28.98
N ASP A 60 -29.97 20.93 -28.57
CA ASP A 60 -28.52 20.90 -28.28
C ASP A 60 -28.09 21.65 -27.01
N SER A 61 -29.04 22.07 -26.17
CA SER A 61 -28.76 22.79 -24.92
C SER A 61 -29.06 21.95 -23.70
N TYR A 62 -28.27 22.13 -22.65
CA TYR A 62 -28.45 21.47 -21.36
C TYR A 62 -28.47 22.52 -20.26
N LYS A 63 -29.39 22.37 -19.30
CA LYS A 63 -29.48 23.23 -18.12
C LYS A 63 -29.36 22.41 -16.84
N ILE A 64 -28.75 23.02 -15.82
CA ILE A 64 -28.79 22.46 -14.47
C ILE A 64 -30.14 22.84 -13.86
N GLU A 65 -31.04 21.87 -13.74
CA GLU A 65 -32.36 22.08 -13.14
C GLU A 65 -32.30 22.13 -11.62
N ASN A 66 -31.50 21.24 -11.03
CA ASN A 66 -31.46 21.09 -9.59
C ASN A 66 -30.09 20.65 -9.09
N ALA A 67 -29.82 20.92 -7.81
CA ALA A 67 -28.59 20.53 -7.17
C ALA A 67 -28.78 20.42 -5.66
N SER A 68 -27.99 19.56 -5.02
CA SER A 68 -27.92 19.48 -3.57
C SER A 68 -26.53 19.09 -3.11
N CYS A 69 -26.21 19.46 -1.87
CA CYS A 69 -24.99 19.07 -1.22
C CYS A 69 -25.26 18.83 0.27
N THR A 70 -24.59 17.85 0.87
CA THR A 70 -24.70 17.57 2.31
C THR A 70 -23.91 18.55 3.18
N CYS A 71 -23.32 19.61 2.60
CA CYS A 71 -22.64 20.63 3.38
C CYS A 71 -23.64 21.60 4.04
N PRO A 72 -23.22 22.36 5.07
CA PRO A 72 -24.10 23.33 5.74
C PRO A 72 -24.72 24.38 4.80
N ALA A 73 -24.00 24.76 3.74
CA ALA A 73 -24.48 25.70 2.72
C ALA A 73 -25.26 25.03 1.57
N GLY A 74 -25.44 23.70 1.61
CA GLY A 74 -26.04 22.92 0.53
C GLY A 74 -27.54 23.14 0.36
N LEU A 75 -28.23 23.56 1.43
CA LEU A 75 -29.65 23.94 1.39
C LEU A 75 -29.94 25.08 0.40
N GLY A 76 -28.96 25.98 0.18
CA GLY A 76 -29.07 27.06 -0.79
C GLY A 76 -28.83 26.64 -2.25
N ARG A 77 -28.60 25.35 -2.53
CA ARG A 77 -28.35 24.77 -3.86
C ARG A 77 -27.27 25.47 -4.69
N GLY A 78 -26.36 26.18 -4.01
CA GLY A 78 -25.43 27.09 -4.66
C GLY A 78 -24.07 27.17 -4.01
N CYS A 79 -23.72 26.19 -3.16
CA CYS A 79 -22.41 26.15 -2.51
C CYS A 79 -21.27 25.89 -3.51
N SER A 80 -20.04 26.17 -3.09
CA SER A 80 -18.84 25.92 -3.91
C SER A 80 -18.69 24.46 -4.32
N HIS A 81 -19.12 23.50 -3.49
CA HIS A 81 -19.06 22.06 -3.82
C HIS A 81 -19.93 21.68 -5.02
N ILE A 82 -21.15 22.25 -5.12
CA ILE A 82 -22.03 22.05 -6.29
C ILE A 82 -21.40 22.70 -7.52
N SER A 83 -20.85 23.90 -7.34
CA SER A 83 -20.18 24.62 -8.43
C SER A 83 -18.93 23.87 -8.92
N ALA A 84 -18.24 23.11 -8.07
CA ALA A 84 -17.07 22.32 -8.45
C ALA A 84 -17.42 21.21 -9.45
N ILE A 85 -18.57 20.53 -9.28
CA ILE A 85 -19.04 19.53 -10.25
C ILE A 85 -19.29 20.19 -11.61
N GLY A 86 -19.99 21.33 -11.63
CA GLY A 86 -20.23 22.08 -12.86
C GLY A 86 -18.93 22.53 -13.54
N TYR A 87 -17.94 23.01 -12.77
CA TYR A 87 -16.64 23.40 -13.31
C TYR A 87 -15.87 22.23 -13.90
N ALA A 88 -15.91 21.06 -13.27
CA ALA A 88 -15.25 19.86 -13.78
C ALA A 88 -15.83 19.43 -15.13
N VAL A 89 -17.15 19.49 -15.29
CA VAL A 89 -17.82 19.20 -16.58
C VAL A 89 -17.37 20.19 -17.66
N VAL A 90 -17.38 21.49 -17.36
CA VAL A 90 -16.94 22.53 -18.31
C VAL A 90 -15.47 22.37 -18.66
N MET A 91 -14.62 22.07 -17.68
CA MET A 91 -13.19 21.81 -17.91
C MET A 91 -12.98 20.57 -18.78
N ALA A 92 -13.70 19.48 -18.51
CA ALA A 92 -13.62 18.27 -19.31
C ALA A 92 -14.06 18.52 -20.77
N TRP A 93 -15.12 19.30 -20.97
CA TRP A 93 -15.57 19.72 -22.30
C TRP A 93 -14.51 20.55 -23.02
N ASN A 94 -14.01 21.61 -22.38
CA ASN A 94 -13.02 22.52 -22.97
C ASN A 94 -11.67 21.85 -23.27
N GLN A 95 -11.30 20.84 -22.48
CA GLN A 95 -10.09 20.05 -22.71
C GLN A 95 -10.30 18.94 -23.74
N GLY A 96 -11.49 18.82 -24.32
CA GLY A 96 -11.81 17.83 -25.35
C GLY A 96 -11.86 16.40 -24.81
N PHE A 97 -12.20 16.22 -23.53
CA PHE A 97 -12.51 14.92 -22.93
C PHE A 97 -13.96 14.49 -23.18
N ALA A 98 -14.84 15.42 -23.55
CA ALA A 98 -16.21 15.10 -23.93
C ALA A 98 -16.24 14.18 -25.17
N GLY A 99 -17.02 13.10 -25.09
CA GLY A 99 -17.15 12.11 -26.16
C GLY A 99 -15.98 11.12 -26.29
N LYS A 100 -14.97 11.19 -25.40
CA LYS A 100 -13.86 10.23 -25.35
C LYS A 100 -14.01 9.34 -24.12
N SER A 101 -14.26 8.06 -24.36
CA SER A 101 -14.25 7.01 -23.35
C SER A 101 -12.82 6.75 -22.85
N VAL A 102 -12.70 6.12 -21.68
CA VAL A 102 -11.40 5.66 -21.15
C VAL A 102 -10.69 4.66 -22.09
N THR A 103 -11.40 4.12 -23.08
CA THR A 103 -10.88 3.27 -24.16
C THR A 103 -10.41 4.04 -25.39
N ASP A 104 -10.82 5.31 -25.58
CA ASP A 104 -10.38 6.16 -26.70
C ASP A 104 -9.02 6.81 -26.46
N PHE A 105 -8.50 6.69 -25.24
CA PHE A 105 -7.15 7.10 -24.89
C PHE A 105 -6.21 5.88 -24.91
N PRO A 106 -4.98 6.03 -25.45
CA PRO A 106 -3.98 4.98 -25.32
C PRO A 106 -3.79 4.65 -23.83
N VAL A 107 -3.77 3.35 -23.56
CA VAL A 107 -3.69 2.75 -22.22
C VAL A 107 -2.72 3.54 -21.34
N SER A 108 -3.23 4.21 -20.30
CA SER A 108 -2.43 4.96 -19.33
C SER A 108 -2.20 4.14 -18.07
N TRP A 109 -1.80 2.88 -18.24
CA TRP A 109 -1.25 2.10 -17.13
C TRP A 109 0.06 2.76 -16.70
N GLY A 110 0.06 3.41 -15.53
CA GLY A 110 1.29 3.90 -14.92
C GLY A 110 1.67 5.36 -15.21
N LYS A 111 0.72 6.27 -15.43
CA LYS A 111 1.03 7.69 -15.14
C LYS A 111 1.09 7.86 -13.62
N GLY A 112 2.24 7.50 -13.04
CA GLY A 112 2.60 7.88 -11.69
C GLY A 112 2.38 9.37 -11.51
N ALA A 113 1.98 9.78 -10.30
CA ALA A 113 1.80 11.18 -9.96
C ALA A 113 3.01 11.98 -10.48
N THR A 114 2.74 13.01 -11.29
CA THR A 114 3.74 13.99 -11.67
C THR A 114 4.35 14.56 -10.40
N SER A 115 5.52 14.08 -10.00
CA SER A 115 6.29 14.68 -8.92
C SER A 115 7.34 15.58 -9.52
N SER A 116 7.16 16.87 -9.30
CA SER A 116 8.26 17.81 -9.21
C SER A 116 9.28 17.27 -8.22
N ALA A 117 10.46 16.90 -8.71
CA ALA A 117 11.76 16.90 -8.03
C ALA A 117 12.68 15.86 -8.66
N VAL A 118 13.88 16.32 -8.97
CA VAL A 118 15.09 15.56 -9.29
C VAL A 118 15.54 14.83 -8.00
N ASP A 119 16.37 13.78 -8.12
CA ASP A 119 17.04 13.02 -7.04
C ASP A 119 16.32 11.80 -6.42
N HIS A 120 16.30 10.68 -7.14
CA HIS A 120 16.03 9.34 -6.57
C HIS A 120 17.11 8.29 -6.89
N GLN A 121 18.36 8.71 -7.09
CA GLN A 121 19.49 7.77 -7.02
C GLN A 121 19.94 7.70 -5.55
N ALA A 122 19.83 6.53 -4.93
CA ALA A 122 20.39 6.23 -3.62
C ALA A 122 21.31 5.02 -3.78
N GLU A 123 22.53 5.11 -3.26
CA GLU A 123 23.46 3.97 -3.28
C GLU A 123 22.95 2.87 -2.34
N LEU A 124 23.34 1.61 -2.58
CA LEU A 124 22.86 0.46 -1.78
C LEU A 124 23.11 0.62 -0.27
N LYS A 125 24.17 1.36 0.11
CA LYS A 125 24.55 1.67 1.49
C LYS A 125 23.66 2.72 2.16
N GLU A 126 22.98 3.54 1.37
CA GLU A 126 22.09 4.62 1.83
C GLU A 126 20.64 4.13 1.98
N ILE A 127 20.38 2.88 1.60
CA ILE A 127 19.07 2.25 1.67
C ILE A 127 18.80 1.79 3.12
N ASP A 128 17.77 2.35 3.77
CA ASP A 128 17.35 1.95 5.12
C ASP A 128 16.54 0.63 5.08
N PHE A 129 17.19 -0.50 5.34
CA PHE A 129 16.54 -1.81 5.40
C PHE A 129 15.78 -2.06 6.72
N SER A 130 15.84 -1.14 7.68
CA SER A 130 15.15 -1.30 8.96
C SER A 130 13.64 -1.42 8.76
N ARG A 131 13.01 -2.27 9.58
CA ARG A 131 11.55 -2.43 9.53
C ARG A 131 10.92 -1.05 9.74
N PRO A 132 10.09 -0.55 8.80
CA PRO A 132 9.49 0.76 8.93
C PRO A 132 8.64 0.78 10.20
N ASN A 133 9.14 1.48 11.21
CA ASN A 133 8.45 1.64 12.47
C ASN A 133 7.22 2.51 12.20
N LYS A 134 6.03 2.04 12.57
CA LYS A 134 4.80 2.84 12.47
C LYS A 134 4.91 4.17 13.22
N ASN A 135 5.89 4.28 14.13
CA ASN A 135 6.12 5.42 15.01
C ASN A 135 7.52 6.05 14.85
N LYS A 136 8.27 5.84 13.74
CA LYS A 136 9.57 6.53 13.57
C LYS A 136 9.30 8.04 13.37
N PRO A 137 9.82 8.94 14.23
CA PRO A 137 9.73 10.37 13.97
C PRO A 137 10.55 10.68 12.71
N ILE A 138 9.93 11.42 11.79
CA ILE A 138 10.56 11.90 10.55
C ILE A 138 11.70 12.84 10.96
N ASN A 139 12.92 12.54 10.51
CA ASN A 139 14.07 13.41 10.69
C ASN A 139 13.82 14.74 9.92
N THR A 140 13.91 15.86 10.63
CA THR A 140 13.27 17.15 10.31
C THR A 140 14.08 18.08 9.41
N ASP A 141 15.12 17.62 8.74
CA ASP A 141 16.08 18.61 8.24
C ASP A 141 15.81 19.19 6.86
N ASN A 142 14.88 18.68 6.01
CA ASN A 142 14.62 19.33 4.71
C ASN A 142 13.27 19.00 4.02
N ILE A 143 12.11 19.22 4.66
CA ILE A 143 10.83 19.32 3.91
C ILE A 143 9.96 20.43 4.49
N ILE A 144 9.61 21.39 3.64
CA ILE A 144 8.56 22.40 3.85
C ILE A 144 7.25 21.68 4.22
N VAL A 145 6.91 21.72 5.50
CA VAL A 145 5.78 21.01 6.09
C VAL A 145 4.47 21.67 5.69
N ARG A 146 3.65 20.94 4.91
CA ARG A 146 2.19 21.02 5.01
C ARG A 146 1.65 19.66 5.39
N CYS A 147 1.86 19.26 6.64
CA CYS A 147 1.21 18.10 7.25
C CYS A 147 0.37 18.52 8.45
N LYS A 148 -0.84 17.97 8.48
CA LYS A 148 -1.92 18.23 9.46
C LYS A 148 -1.49 17.83 10.88
N PRO A 149 -1.95 18.54 11.93
CA PRO A 149 -1.79 18.07 13.30
C PRO A 149 -2.65 16.83 13.52
N GLN A 150 -2.01 15.68 13.78
CA GLN A 150 -2.69 14.53 14.36
C GLN A 150 -2.98 14.84 15.84
N LYS A 151 -4.25 14.79 16.26
CA LYS A 151 -4.59 14.74 17.68
C LYS A 151 -4.28 13.33 18.18
N GLU A 152 -3.25 13.21 19.00
CA GLU A 152 -3.01 12.01 19.81
C GLU A 152 -4.17 11.83 20.79
N PHE A 153 -4.80 10.66 20.79
CA PHE A 153 -5.53 10.20 21.97
C PHE A 153 -4.48 9.94 23.05
N ARG A 154 -4.33 10.89 23.98
CA ARG A 154 -3.40 10.77 25.11
C ARG A 154 -3.93 9.76 26.13
N PHE A 155 -3.74 8.48 25.87
CA PHE A 155 -3.60 7.53 26.99
C PHE A 155 -2.25 7.81 27.65
N LYS A 156 -2.22 7.97 28.98
CA LYS A 156 -0.97 8.08 29.73
C LYS A 156 -0.19 6.79 29.46
N LYS A 157 0.98 6.91 28.83
CA LYS A 157 1.90 5.78 28.65
C LYS A 157 2.40 5.40 30.05
N LEU A 158 2.27 4.13 30.41
CA LEU A 158 2.75 3.56 31.67
C LEU A 158 4.00 2.77 31.33
N GLU A 159 5.14 3.16 31.88
CA GLU A 159 6.44 2.60 31.53
C GLU A 159 6.94 1.55 32.53
N SER A 160 6.26 1.43 33.67
CA SER A 160 6.59 0.44 34.70
C SER A 160 5.36 -0.26 35.27
N HIS A 161 5.57 -1.44 35.87
CA HIS A 161 4.54 -2.17 36.60
C HIS A 161 4.01 -1.37 37.80
N ASN A 162 4.87 -0.63 38.50
CA ASN A 162 4.48 0.24 39.61
C ASN A 162 3.57 1.38 39.13
N GLU A 163 3.88 2.01 38.01
CA GLU A 163 3.01 3.03 37.40
C GLU A 163 1.65 2.46 37.01
N LEU A 164 1.59 1.21 36.55
CA LEU A 164 0.35 0.51 36.25
C LEU A 164 -0.49 0.25 37.50
N VAL A 165 0.15 -0.14 38.61
CA VAL A 165 -0.52 -0.32 39.91
C VAL A 165 -1.08 1.02 40.40
N GLU A 166 -0.28 2.09 40.43
CA GLU A 166 -0.73 3.42 40.84
C GLU A 166 -1.86 3.96 39.95
N PHE A 167 -1.76 3.75 38.63
CA PHE A 167 -2.82 4.11 37.69
C PHE A 167 -4.10 3.33 37.94
N SER A 168 -3.99 2.04 38.29
CA SER A 168 -5.16 1.22 38.60
C SER A 168 -5.94 1.72 39.82
N HIS A 169 -5.23 2.26 40.82
CA HIS A 169 -5.83 2.83 42.03
C HIS A 169 -6.40 4.23 41.82
N SER A 170 -5.75 5.06 41.01
CA SER A 170 -6.14 6.46 40.74
C SER A 170 -7.13 6.64 39.59
N SER A 171 -7.36 5.60 38.79
CA SER A 171 -8.29 5.65 37.64
C SER A 171 -9.76 5.62 38.07
N CYS A 172 -10.61 6.28 37.29
CA CYS A 172 -12.07 6.21 37.42
C CYS A 172 -12.64 4.79 37.21
N LEU A 173 -11.83 3.87 36.70
CA LEU A 173 -12.18 2.46 36.49
C LEU A 173 -11.58 1.52 37.57
N SER A 174 -11.13 2.05 38.71
CA SER A 174 -10.47 1.29 39.80
C SER A 174 -11.22 0.01 40.21
N LYS A 175 -12.55 0.04 40.24
CA LYS A 175 -13.40 -1.12 40.55
C LYS A 175 -13.24 -2.27 39.56
N ILE A 176 -12.99 -1.98 38.29
CA ILE A 176 -12.77 -2.99 37.23
C ILE A 176 -11.39 -3.64 37.41
N PHE A 177 -10.37 -2.86 37.76
CA PHE A 177 -9.01 -3.36 38.03
C PHE A 177 -8.97 -4.32 39.25
N GLN A 178 -9.88 -4.13 40.22
CA GLN A 178 -10.01 -4.96 41.41
C GLN A 178 -10.92 -6.19 41.23
N CYS A 179 -11.53 -6.36 40.06
CA CYS A 179 -12.42 -7.50 39.80
C CYS A 179 -11.61 -8.80 39.68
N LYS A 180 -11.75 -9.67 40.69
CA LYS A 180 -11.04 -10.95 40.78
C LYS A 180 -11.34 -11.84 39.57
N GLY A 181 -10.30 -12.49 39.05
CA GLY A 181 -10.40 -13.44 37.92
C GLY A 181 -10.26 -12.80 36.53
N THR A 182 -10.33 -11.47 36.41
CA THR A 182 -10.05 -10.78 35.14
C THR A 182 -8.57 -10.83 34.79
N ILE A 183 -8.27 -10.80 33.49
CA ILE A 183 -6.88 -10.76 32.98
C ILE A 183 -6.12 -9.55 33.55
N ILE A 184 -6.80 -8.42 33.67
CA ILE A 184 -6.24 -7.17 34.21
C ILE A 184 -5.84 -7.34 35.68
N ASN A 185 -6.70 -7.93 36.50
CA ASN A 185 -6.41 -8.20 37.90
C ASN A 185 -5.25 -9.19 38.07
N LYS A 186 -5.17 -10.20 37.21
CA LYS A 186 -4.03 -11.15 37.19
C LYS A 186 -2.71 -10.47 36.83
N ILE A 187 -2.73 -9.52 35.88
CA ILE A 187 -1.54 -8.75 35.51
C ILE A 187 -1.09 -7.88 36.68
N LEU A 188 -2.00 -7.15 37.34
CA LEU A 188 -1.67 -6.30 38.49
C LEU A 188 -1.04 -7.07 39.67
N LEU A 189 -1.50 -8.29 39.90
CA LEU A 189 -1.01 -9.16 40.98
C LEU A 189 0.23 -9.98 40.60
N SER A 190 0.65 -9.97 39.33
CA SER A 190 1.84 -10.70 38.90
C SER A 190 3.13 -9.99 39.30
N GLU A 191 4.12 -10.76 39.73
CA GLU A 191 5.46 -10.23 39.94
C GLU A 191 6.12 -9.93 38.59
N PRO A 192 6.86 -8.82 38.45
CA PRO A 192 7.60 -8.52 37.24
C PRO A 192 8.58 -9.66 36.95
N CYS A 193 8.49 -10.25 35.76
CA CYS A 193 9.43 -11.27 35.34
C CYS A 193 10.82 -10.62 35.27
N GLN A 194 11.67 -10.90 36.26
CA GLN A 194 13.09 -10.56 36.22
C GLN A 194 13.65 -11.26 34.98
N LEU A 195 14.00 -10.49 33.94
CA LEU A 195 14.72 -11.05 32.81
C LEU A 195 16.04 -11.61 33.37
N SER A 196 16.12 -12.92 33.49
CA SER A 196 17.34 -13.63 33.84
C SER A 196 18.43 -13.21 32.84
N THR A 197 19.45 -12.55 33.38
CA THR A 197 20.62 -12.00 32.70
C THR A 197 21.55 -13.11 32.19
N SER A 198 21.03 -14.06 31.39
CA SER A 198 21.78 -15.16 30.80
C SER A 198 21.66 -15.26 29.28
N ALA A 199 21.07 -14.25 28.62
CA ALA A 199 21.29 -14.03 27.21
C ALA A 199 22.60 -13.24 27.05
N GLY A 200 23.64 -13.89 26.52
CA GLY A 200 24.90 -13.23 26.19
C GLY A 200 24.65 -11.92 25.43
N LYS A 201 25.35 -10.86 25.83
CA LYS A 201 25.38 -9.58 25.14
C LYS A 201 25.84 -9.82 23.69
N THR A 202 24.92 -10.11 22.78
CA THR A 202 25.18 -9.88 21.36
C THR A 202 25.24 -8.38 21.20
N SER A 203 26.40 -7.91 20.76
CA SER A 203 26.65 -6.52 20.35
C SER A 203 25.46 -5.95 19.58
N ASN A 204 25.23 -4.64 19.75
CA ASN A 204 24.23 -3.91 18.97
C ASN A 204 24.38 -4.29 17.47
N PRO A 205 23.30 -4.56 16.73
CA PRO A 205 23.35 -4.89 15.30
C PRO A 205 23.87 -3.74 14.40
N LYS A 206 24.41 -2.66 14.99
CA LYS A 206 25.02 -1.53 14.29
C LYS A 206 26.55 -1.67 14.09
N ASP A 207 27.19 -2.69 14.66
CA ASP A 207 28.65 -2.85 14.63
C ASP A 207 29.13 -3.95 13.65
N VAL A 208 28.36 -4.25 12.60
CA VAL A 208 28.86 -5.11 11.51
C VAL A 208 29.71 -4.23 10.60
N HIS A 209 31.03 -4.31 10.73
CA HIS A 209 31.96 -3.62 9.82
C HIS A 209 31.84 -4.19 8.41
N HIS A 210 31.17 -3.46 7.53
CA HIS A 210 31.10 -3.74 6.11
C HIS A 210 32.37 -3.22 5.40
N GLY A 211 32.82 -3.95 4.37
CA GLY A 211 33.93 -3.56 3.49
C GLY A 211 33.46 -2.80 2.25
N ASN A 212 34.30 -2.75 1.19
CA ASN A 212 33.93 -2.12 -0.08
C ASN A 212 32.78 -2.88 -0.76
N HIS A 213 31.79 -2.13 -1.26
CA HIS A 213 30.60 -2.62 -1.96
C HIS A 213 30.57 -2.20 -3.44
N GLU A 214 31.62 -1.55 -3.94
CA GLU A 214 31.74 -1.25 -5.37
C GLU A 214 31.85 -2.55 -6.17
N LEU A 215 30.89 -2.75 -7.07
CA LEU A 215 30.87 -3.86 -8.01
C LEU A 215 30.84 -3.28 -9.42
N ASP A 216 31.64 -3.86 -10.31
CA ASP A 216 31.56 -3.56 -11.73
C ASP A 216 30.39 -4.33 -12.34
N TYR A 217 29.33 -3.62 -12.68
CA TYR A 217 28.13 -4.18 -13.31
C TYR A 217 28.27 -4.36 -14.82
N SER A 218 29.43 -4.03 -15.41
CA SER A 218 29.69 -4.21 -16.85
C SER A 218 29.75 -5.68 -17.26
N ASN A 219 30.01 -6.58 -16.30
CA ASN A 219 30.06 -8.03 -16.48
C ASN A 219 29.11 -8.75 -15.51
N PRO A 220 28.73 -10.01 -15.79
CA PRO A 220 27.96 -10.83 -14.85
C PRO A 220 28.72 -10.98 -13.53
N ILE A 221 28.11 -10.49 -12.45
CA ILE A 221 28.71 -10.50 -11.10
C ILE A 221 28.56 -11.90 -10.49
N ASN A 222 29.67 -12.45 -10.01
CA ASN A 222 29.73 -13.68 -9.24
C ASN A 222 29.87 -13.38 -7.75
N ILE A 223 29.56 -14.38 -6.91
CA ILE A 223 29.68 -14.27 -5.44
C ILE A 223 31.13 -13.98 -5.01
N ALA A 224 32.11 -14.45 -5.78
CA ALA A 224 33.53 -14.21 -5.52
C ALA A 224 33.91 -12.72 -5.62
N ASP A 225 33.15 -11.95 -6.43
CA ASP A 225 33.40 -10.53 -6.69
C ASP A 225 32.92 -9.65 -5.52
N ILE A 226 32.07 -10.19 -4.62
CA ILE A 226 31.61 -9.50 -3.42
C ILE A 226 32.75 -9.44 -2.40
N GLN A 227 33.51 -8.35 -2.38
CA GLN A 227 34.67 -8.17 -1.48
C GLN A 227 34.28 -8.08 0.01
N CYS A 228 33.05 -7.71 0.32
CA CYS A 228 32.56 -7.61 1.69
C CYS A 228 32.21 -8.99 2.28
N GLN A 229 33.04 -9.45 3.23
CA GLN A 229 32.90 -10.76 3.87
C GLN A 229 31.53 -10.95 4.57
N PRO A 230 31.01 -10.00 5.38
CA PRO A 230 29.66 -10.12 5.95
C PRO A 230 28.55 -10.29 4.91
N CYS A 231 28.63 -9.56 3.79
CA CYS A 231 27.65 -9.66 2.70
C CYS A 231 27.74 -11.01 1.98
N ARG A 232 28.96 -11.51 1.77
CA ARG A 232 29.23 -12.82 1.17
C ARG A 232 28.68 -13.96 2.03
N ASP A 233 28.89 -13.89 3.34
CA ASP A 233 28.39 -14.88 4.29
C ASP A 233 26.86 -14.84 4.40
N PHE A 234 26.27 -13.65 4.42
CA PHE A 234 24.82 -13.49 4.34
C PHE A 234 24.25 -14.11 3.06
N TYR A 235 24.86 -13.82 1.90
CA TYR A 235 24.43 -14.37 0.62
C TYR A 235 24.51 -15.90 0.63
N ARG A 236 25.65 -16.47 1.03
CA ARG A 236 25.86 -17.93 1.08
C ARG A 236 24.88 -18.62 2.03
N LYS A 237 24.54 -17.98 3.15
CA LYS A 237 23.70 -18.57 4.18
C LYS A 237 22.20 -18.48 3.86
N TYR A 238 21.75 -17.36 3.31
CA TYR A 238 20.31 -17.05 3.21
C TYR A 238 19.80 -16.89 1.77
N VAL A 239 20.64 -16.44 0.83
CA VAL A 239 20.22 -16.16 -0.55
C VAL A 239 20.50 -17.36 -1.46
N HIS A 240 21.73 -17.88 -1.41
CA HIS A 240 22.16 -19.03 -2.20
C HIS A 240 21.48 -20.32 -1.72
N LEU A 241 20.92 -21.08 -2.65
CA LEU A 241 20.41 -22.42 -2.39
C LEU A 241 21.18 -23.42 -3.24
N SER A 242 21.60 -24.52 -2.62
CA SER A 242 22.03 -25.72 -3.34
C SER A 242 20.80 -26.44 -3.91
N GLU A 243 20.99 -27.26 -4.95
CA GLU A 243 19.91 -28.01 -5.60
C GLU A 243 19.06 -28.81 -4.59
N ASN A 244 19.70 -29.51 -3.65
CA ASN A 244 18.99 -30.27 -2.60
C ASN A 244 18.12 -29.39 -1.69
N LYS A 245 18.56 -28.16 -1.40
CA LYS A 245 17.78 -27.21 -0.58
C LYS A 245 16.66 -26.55 -1.37
N ILE A 246 16.80 -26.41 -2.68
CA ILE A 246 15.72 -25.94 -3.56
C ILE A 246 14.55 -26.92 -3.44
N ASP A 247 14.83 -28.21 -3.57
CA ASP A 247 13.83 -29.27 -3.50
C ASP A 247 13.15 -29.31 -2.13
N GLU A 248 13.93 -29.22 -1.05
CA GLU A 248 13.41 -29.14 0.32
C GLU A 248 12.51 -27.92 0.55
N VAL A 249 12.94 -26.73 0.09
CA VAL A 249 12.13 -25.51 0.20
C VAL A 249 10.85 -25.63 -0.64
N CYS A 250 10.93 -26.17 -1.85
CA CYS A 250 9.77 -26.39 -2.70
C CYS A 250 8.74 -27.33 -2.04
N LEU A 251 9.19 -28.47 -1.48
CA LEU A 251 8.34 -29.41 -0.76
C LEU A 251 7.69 -28.79 0.48
N ASN A 252 8.45 -28.03 1.27
CA ASN A 252 7.95 -27.41 2.51
C ASN A 252 7.10 -26.15 2.27
N THR A 253 6.95 -25.69 1.02
CA THR A 253 6.23 -24.45 0.69
C THR A 253 5.13 -24.62 -0.36
N THR A 254 4.74 -25.87 -0.65
CA THR A 254 3.67 -26.23 -1.59
C THR A 254 2.43 -25.37 -1.48
N GLU A 255 1.93 -25.16 -0.26
CA GLU A 255 0.65 -24.50 -0.01
C GLU A 255 0.73 -22.97 -0.18
N GLN A 256 1.93 -22.44 -0.48
CA GLN A 256 2.21 -21.02 -0.75
C GLN A 256 1.73 -20.06 0.35
N ASN A 257 1.59 -20.56 1.57
CA ASN A 257 0.99 -19.84 2.69
C ASN A 257 1.69 -20.11 4.04
N SER A 258 2.91 -20.66 4.03
CA SER A 258 3.73 -20.87 5.23
C SER A 258 4.64 -19.67 5.50
N ASP A 259 5.05 -19.48 6.76
CA ASP A 259 6.03 -18.44 7.12
C ASP A 259 7.36 -18.64 6.36
N LEU A 260 7.77 -19.90 6.18
CA LEU A 260 8.94 -20.29 5.38
C LEU A 260 8.83 -19.81 3.93
N TRP A 261 7.64 -19.89 3.32
CA TRP A 261 7.38 -19.38 1.97
C TRP A 261 7.54 -17.86 1.92
N PHE A 262 6.96 -17.14 2.88
CA PHE A 262 7.07 -15.68 2.93
C PHE A 262 8.51 -15.21 3.18
N ASP A 263 9.24 -15.87 4.09
CA ASP A 263 10.63 -15.52 4.39
C ASP A 263 11.57 -15.83 3.23
N SER A 264 11.38 -16.97 2.55
CA SER A 264 12.15 -17.31 1.34
C SER A 264 11.99 -16.28 0.23
N ARG A 265 10.82 -15.64 0.13
CA ARG A 265 10.50 -14.61 -0.87
C ARG A 265 10.99 -13.20 -0.50
N LYS A 266 11.44 -12.95 0.73
CA LYS A 266 12.01 -11.64 1.14
C LYS A 266 13.46 -11.48 0.67
N VAL A 267 14.20 -12.58 0.60
CA VAL A 267 15.62 -12.61 0.23
C VAL A 267 15.85 -12.88 -1.26
N ARG A 268 14.78 -13.00 -2.06
CA ARG A 268 14.81 -13.29 -3.50
C ARG A 268 13.78 -12.46 -4.22
N ILE A 269 14.02 -12.14 -5.50
CA ILE A 269 13.07 -11.41 -6.34
C ILE A 269 12.18 -12.41 -7.08
N PRO A 270 10.92 -12.64 -6.65
CA PRO A 270 10.04 -13.60 -7.31
C PRO A 270 9.51 -13.05 -8.63
N ALA A 271 9.07 -13.94 -9.52
CA ALA A 271 8.54 -13.60 -10.84
C ALA A 271 7.45 -12.51 -10.81
N SER A 272 6.52 -12.59 -9.85
CA SER A 272 5.43 -11.61 -9.68
C SER A 272 5.89 -10.19 -9.26
N VAL A 273 7.14 -10.05 -8.85
CA VAL A 273 7.76 -8.79 -8.38
C VAL A 273 8.87 -8.33 -9.31
N ALA A 274 9.40 -9.19 -10.19
CA ALA A 274 10.48 -8.87 -11.12
C ALA A 274 10.20 -7.65 -12.01
N ASN A 275 8.93 -7.42 -12.39
CA ASN A 275 8.55 -6.24 -13.16
C ASN A 275 8.54 -4.93 -12.35
N LYS A 276 8.51 -5.01 -11.01
CA LYS A 276 8.52 -3.86 -10.08
C LYS A 276 9.93 -3.46 -9.66
N VAL A 277 10.93 -4.27 -9.99
CA VAL A 277 12.34 -3.92 -9.75
C VAL A 277 12.61 -2.59 -10.48
N PRO A 278 13.17 -1.57 -9.81
CA PRO A 278 13.50 -0.30 -10.43
C PRO A 278 14.41 -0.48 -11.65
N LYS A 279 13.95 -0.09 -12.84
CA LYS A 279 14.72 -0.17 -14.10
C LYS A 279 15.20 1.19 -14.61
N THR A 280 14.67 2.27 -14.04
CA THR A 280 14.91 3.64 -14.51
C THR A 280 15.45 4.47 -13.35
N SER A 281 16.28 5.47 -13.66
CA SER A 281 16.81 6.44 -12.68
C SER A 281 15.73 7.22 -11.91
N LYS A 282 14.49 7.25 -12.42
CA LYS A 282 13.33 7.89 -11.77
C LYS A 282 12.66 7.03 -10.69
N ALA A 283 12.92 5.73 -10.66
CA ALA A 283 12.26 4.80 -9.76
C ALA A 283 13.05 4.70 -8.46
N ASN A 284 12.40 4.96 -7.32
CA ASN A 284 13.05 4.96 -6.02
C ASN A 284 13.32 3.52 -5.52
N PRO A 285 14.59 3.08 -5.40
CA PRO A 285 14.93 1.72 -4.98
C PRO A 285 14.57 1.42 -3.53
N GLN A 286 14.64 2.42 -2.64
CA GLN A 286 14.26 2.30 -1.23
C GLN A 286 12.80 1.85 -1.09
N ASN A 287 11.90 2.44 -1.88
CA ASN A 287 10.48 2.10 -1.86
C ASN A 287 10.25 0.65 -2.33
N PHE A 288 10.98 0.20 -3.34
CA PHE A 288 10.92 -1.18 -3.80
C PHE A 288 11.37 -2.14 -2.69
N VAL A 289 12.56 -1.93 -2.13
CA VAL A 289 13.14 -2.77 -1.07
C VAL A 289 12.19 -2.84 0.14
N THR A 290 11.68 -1.69 0.60
CA THR A 290 10.77 -1.63 1.76
C THR A 290 9.49 -2.43 1.53
N ASN A 291 8.87 -2.26 0.35
CA ASN A 291 7.64 -2.97 0.01
C ASN A 291 7.85 -4.46 -0.24
N HIS A 292 9.04 -4.83 -0.71
CA HIS A 292 9.41 -6.21 -0.97
C HIS A 292 9.70 -6.97 0.34
N LEU A 293 10.47 -6.38 1.25
CA LEU A 293 10.79 -6.98 2.55
C LEU A 293 9.61 -6.99 3.53
N TYR A 294 8.76 -5.97 3.45
CA TYR A 294 7.65 -5.77 4.38
C TYR A 294 6.32 -5.56 3.64
N PRO A 295 5.84 -6.59 2.90
CA PRO A 295 4.59 -6.49 2.17
C PRO A 295 3.42 -6.21 3.13
N ARG A 296 2.65 -5.16 2.83
CA ARG A 296 1.47 -4.76 3.63
C ARG A 296 0.14 -5.24 3.06
N PHE A 297 0.18 -5.87 1.88
CA PHE A 297 -1.02 -6.33 1.19
C PHE A 297 -1.64 -7.52 1.91
N LYS A 298 -2.93 -7.42 2.25
CA LYS A 298 -3.68 -8.45 2.97
C LYS A 298 -4.76 -9.13 2.11
N GLY A 299 -4.80 -8.84 0.81
CA GLY A 299 -5.85 -9.30 -0.10
C GLY A 299 -6.93 -8.24 -0.34
N ASN A 300 -7.55 -8.33 -1.52
CA ASN A 300 -8.74 -7.56 -1.90
C ASN A 300 -9.80 -8.50 -2.50
N ASN A 301 -10.95 -7.98 -2.92
CA ASN A 301 -12.01 -8.78 -3.52
C ASN A 301 -11.54 -9.56 -4.76
N ALA A 302 -10.63 -8.99 -5.57
CA ALA A 302 -10.06 -9.68 -6.72
C ALA A 302 -9.17 -10.86 -6.31
N THR A 303 -8.39 -10.72 -5.22
CA THR A 303 -7.62 -11.84 -4.64
C THR A 303 -8.53 -12.96 -4.16
N GLN A 304 -9.65 -12.63 -3.50
CA GLN A 304 -10.62 -13.63 -3.04
C GLN A 304 -11.31 -14.33 -4.22
N HIS A 305 -11.72 -13.56 -5.23
CA HIS A 305 -12.26 -14.13 -6.46
C HIS A 305 -11.25 -15.05 -7.15
N GLY A 306 -9.97 -14.65 -7.24
CA GLY A 306 -8.90 -15.48 -7.78
C GLY A 306 -8.79 -16.82 -7.06
N LYS A 307 -8.74 -16.82 -5.73
CA LYS A 307 -8.68 -18.05 -4.92
C LYS A 307 -9.85 -19.01 -5.17
N VAL A 308 -11.07 -18.48 -5.35
CA VAL A 308 -12.27 -19.29 -5.59
C VAL A 308 -12.34 -19.78 -7.04
N SER A 309 -11.88 -18.98 -7.99
CA SER A 309 -11.99 -19.28 -9.43
C SER A 309 -10.83 -20.12 -9.99
N GLU A 310 -9.66 -20.12 -9.34
CA GLU A 310 -8.47 -20.84 -9.81
C GLU A 310 -8.70 -22.37 -9.97
N PRO A 311 -9.34 -23.09 -9.04
CA PRO A 311 -9.62 -24.52 -9.22
C PRO A 311 -10.56 -24.80 -10.41
N ILE A 312 -11.55 -23.93 -10.61
CA ILE A 312 -12.52 -24.05 -11.71
C ILE A 312 -11.82 -23.79 -13.05
N ALA A 313 -10.97 -22.76 -13.10
CA ALA A 313 -10.19 -22.44 -14.29
C ALA A 313 -9.22 -23.57 -14.66
N LYS A 314 -8.60 -24.20 -13.66
CA LYS A 314 -7.75 -25.38 -13.84
C LYS A 314 -8.53 -26.54 -14.48
N GLU A 315 -9.68 -26.91 -13.92
CA GLU A 315 -10.50 -28.02 -14.46
C GLU A 315 -10.94 -27.78 -15.91
N ILE A 316 -11.34 -26.54 -16.22
CA ILE A 316 -11.71 -26.15 -17.60
C ILE A 316 -10.50 -26.25 -18.54
N PHE A 317 -9.32 -25.83 -18.08
CA PHE A 317 -8.09 -25.91 -18.86
C PHE A 317 -7.73 -27.38 -19.15
N GLU A 318 -7.73 -28.23 -18.13
CA GLU A 318 -7.43 -29.67 -18.27
C GLU A 318 -8.35 -30.35 -19.28
N LYS A 319 -9.66 -30.09 -19.18
CA LYS A 319 -10.67 -30.61 -20.12
C LYS A 319 -10.49 -30.08 -21.55
N LYS A 320 -10.14 -28.81 -21.70
CA LYS A 320 -10.02 -28.17 -23.02
C LYS A 320 -8.81 -28.66 -23.80
N PHE A 321 -7.71 -28.92 -23.11
CA PHE A 321 -6.44 -29.29 -23.73
C PHE A 321 -6.10 -30.78 -23.59
N ASP A 322 -6.93 -31.56 -22.89
CA ASP A 322 -6.71 -32.97 -22.60
C ASP A 322 -5.34 -33.21 -21.92
N LEU A 323 -5.07 -32.39 -20.89
CA LEU A 323 -3.82 -32.41 -20.12
C LEU A 323 -4.12 -32.45 -18.63
N GLU A 324 -3.25 -33.09 -17.85
CA GLU A 324 -3.30 -33.09 -16.39
C GLU A 324 -2.36 -32.00 -15.84
N VAL A 325 -2.91 -31.00 -15.13
CA VAL A 325 -2.14 -29.93 -14.49
C VAL A 325 -1.80 -30.36 -13.06
N LYS A 326 -0.53 -30.62 -12.81
CA LYS A 326 -0.03 -30.95 -11.46
C LYS A 326 0.38 -29.69 -10.73
N ASN A 327 0.14 -29.67 -9.42
CA ASN A 327 0.74 -28.64 -8.56
C ASN A 327 2.26 -28.75 -8.67
N CYS A 328 2.95 -27.62 -8.55
CA CYS A 328 4.38 -27.46 -8.87
C CYS A 328 5.31 -28.43 -8.10
N GLU A 329 4.80 -29.08 -7.04
CA GLU A 329 5.46 -30.12 -6.23
C GLU A 329 6.10 -31.27 -7.00
N LYS A 330 5.54 -31.66 -8.15
CA LYS A 330 5.92 -32.91 -8.84
C LYS A 330 6.83 -32.72 -10.06
N SER A 331 7.42 -31.52 -10.20
CA SER A 331 8.06 -31.12 -11.45
C SER A 331 9.49 -31.65 -11.64
N ASN A 332 10.22 -32.07 -10.60
CA ASN A 332 11.60 -32.53 -10.79
C ASN A 332 11.73 -33.90 -11.47
N GLU A 333 10.81 -34.85 -11.22
CA GLU A 333 10.82 -36.14 -11.94
C GLU A 333 10.34 -35.98 -13.39
N VAL A 334 9.38 -35.07 -13.62
CA VAL A 334 8.82 -34.80 -14.96
C VAL A 334 9.81 -33.97 -15.80
N ALA A 335 10.50 -32.98 -15.23
CA ALA A 335 11.53 -32.19 -15.91
C ALA A 335 12.71 -33.05 -16.38
N LYS A 336 13.17 -33.98 -15.53
CA LYS A 336 14.22 -34.94 -15.86
C LYS A 336 13.77 -35.92 -16.95
N LYS A 337 12.49 -36.34 -16.96
CA LYS A 337 11.95 -37.28 -17.96
C LYS A 337 11.78 -36.67 -19.36
N TYR A 338 11.46 -35.38 -19.47
CA TYR A 338 11.16 -34.74 -20.75
C TYR A 338 12.25 -33.80 -21.28
N ASN A 339 13.43 -33.76 -20.63
CA ASN A 339 14.54 -32.89 -21.00
C ASN A 339 14.12 -31.41 -21.15
N VAL A 340 13.11 -31.02 -20.37
CA VAL A 340 12.61 -29.65 -20.33
C VAL A 340 13.46 -28.91 -19.30
N LYS A 341 14.27 -27.95 -19.77
CA LYS A 341 14.89 -26.97 -18.87
C LYS A 341 13.76 -26.16 -18.22
N ILE A 342 13.33 -26.57 -17.04
CA ILE A 342 12.53 -25.71 -16.18
C ILE A 342 13.46 -24.58 -15.76
N LEU A 343 13.27 -23.41 -16.37
CA LEU A 343 13.80 -22.17 -15.83
C LEU A 343 13.09 -21.95 -14.49
N HIS A 344 13.73 -22.39 -13.41
CA HIS A 344 13.28 -22.13 -12.05
C HIS A 344 13.39 -20.62 -11.79
N TYR A 345 12.36 -19.87 -12.16
CA TYR A 345 12.16 -18.51 -11.68
C TYR A 345 11.36 -18.60 -10.38
N ALA A 346 12.06 -18.87 -9.28
CA ALA A 346 11.54 -18.80 -7.91
C ALA A 346 11.33 -17.34 -7.47
#